data_AF-A0A494WR69-F1
#
_entry.id   AF-A0A494WR69-F1
#
_cell.length_a   1.000
_cell.length_b   1.000
_cell.length_c   1.000
_cell.angle_alpha   90.00
_cell.angle_beta   90.00
_cell.angle_gamma   90.00
#
_symmetry.space_group_name_H-M   'P 1'
#
loop_
_entity.id
_entity.type
_entity.pdbx_description
1 polymer ?
#
loop_
_entity_poly.entity_id
_entity_poly.type
_entity_poly.pdbx_seq_one_letter_code
_entity_poly.pdbx_strand_id
1 'polypeptide(L)'
;MGNIINTAPCRFCGQMVQIDSEEKLTQPQAEEQATMSCTCEQAVEYQKEKQRKEKAMQNVAALFGEAAAPEKRCSEGIVNILKAVVEEIYTGGLAKVTLNLRGGVKASISQNSKGEINVERTETKKQKLTE
;
A
#
# COMPACT_ATOMS: atom_id res chain seq x y z
N MET A 1 9.08 22.04 -23.99
CA MET A 1 9.34 22.11 -22.54
C MET A 1 10.56 21.24 -22.30
N GLY A 2 11.68 21.81 -21.84
CA GLY A 2 12.91 21.05 -21.64
C GLY A 2 12.88 20.35 -20.29
N ASN A 3 13.11 19.03 -20.25
CA ASN A 3 13.25 18.31 -19.00
C ASN A 3 14.46 18.85 -18.22
N ILE A 4 14.30 19.08 -16.92
CA ILE A 4 15.37 19.45 -16.00
C ILE A 4 16.02 18.15 -15.52
N ILE A 5 17.32 18.01 -15.76
CA ILE A 5 18.10 16.89 -15.23
C ILE A 5 18.44 17.17 -13.78
N ASN A 6 17.82 16.43 -12.87
CA ASN A 6 18.22 16.40 -11.47
C ASN A 6 19.21 15.25 -11.25
N THR A 7 20.08 15.38 -10.26
CA THR A 7 21.02 14.30 -9.91
C THR A 7 21.09 14.18 -8.41
N ALA A 8 20.89 12.97 -7.90
CA ALA A 8 20.96 12.67 -6.48
C ALA A 8 21.56 11.28 -6.25
N PRO A 9 22.22 11.07 -5.10
CA PRO A 9 22.71 9.75 -4.73
C PRO A 9 21.55 8.84 -4.30
N CYS A 10 21.65 7.55 -4.62
CA CYS A 10 20.83 6.53 -3.97
C CYS A 10 21.12 6.54 -2.47
N ARG A 11 20.06 6.51 -1.65
CA ARG A 11 20.15 6.55 -0.18
C ARG A 11 20.88 5.35 0.43
N PHE A 12 21.06 4.28 -0.33
CA PHE A 12 21.68 3.04 0.13
C PHE A 12 23.12 2.87 -0.39
N CYS A 13 23.32 2.81 -1.71
CA CYS A 13 24.65 2.57 -2.29
C CYS A 13 25.42 3.84 -2.65
N GLY A 14 24.81 5.02 -2.54
CA GLY A 14 25.44 6.30 -2.90
C GLY A 14 25.64 6.54 -4.41
N GLN A 15 25.17 5.62 -5.27
CA GLN A 15 25.28 5.79 -6.72
C GLN A 15 24.50 7.02 -7.18
N MET A 16 25.14 7.89 -7.95
CA MET A 16 24.51 9.07 -8.54
C MET A 16 23.56 8.65 -9.67
N VAL A 17 22.28 8.98 -9.53
CA VAL A 17 21.25 8.71 -10.52
C VAL A 17 20.79 10.03 -11.14
N GLN A 18 20.73 10.05 -12.48
CA GLN A 18 20.14 11.17 -13.23
C GLN A 18 18.64 10.97 -13.36
N ILE A 19 17.89 12.04 -13.11
CA ILE A 19 16.43 12.02 -13.00
C ILE A 19 15.89 13.10 -13.92
N ASP A 20 15.16 12.68 -14.95
CA ASP A 20 14.43 13.59 -15.82
C ASP A 20 13.10 13.98 -15.17
N SER A 21 12.95 15.26 -14.84
CA SER A 21 11.70 15.81 -14.32
C SER A 21 11.39 17.18 -14.92
N GLU A 22 10.12 17.54 -14.95
CA GLU A 22 9.67 18.84 -15.47
C GLU A 22 10.05 20.00 -14.54
N GLU A 23 10.30 19.70 -13.26
CA GLU A 23 10.63 20.66 -12.22
C GLU A 23 11.92 20.29 -11.47
N LYS A 24 12.51 21.29 -10.79
CA LYS A 24 13.65 21.07 -9.91
C LYS A 24 13.18 20.42 -8.62
N LEU A 25 13.61 19.20 -8.37
CA LEU A 25 13.21 18.45 -7.18
C LEU A 25 13.94 18.98 -5.95
N THR A 26 13.30 18.90 -4.78
CA THR A 26 14.02 19.08 -3.52
C THR A 26 14.99 17.91 -3.32
N GLN A 27 16.05 18.13 -2.54
CA GLN A 27 17.04 17.08 -2.24
C GLN A 27 16.40 15.75 -1.77
N PRO A 28 15.48 15.72 -0.79
CA PRO A 28 14.86 14.46 -0.36
C PRO A 28 13.98 13.81 -1.44
N GLN A 29 13.31 14.61 -2.28
CA GLN A 29 12.53 14.07 -3.40
C GLN A 29 13.44 13.44 -4.47
N ALA A 30 14.56 14.11 -4.79
CA ALA A 30 15.53 13.59 -5.74
C ALA A 30 16.22 12.32 -5.21
N GLU A 31 16.59 12.27 -3.93
CA GLU A 31 17.17 11.07 -3.31
C GLU A 31 16.17 9.90 -3.25
N GLU A 32 14.90 10.16 -2.95
CA GLU A 32 13.85 9.16 -3.01
C GLU A 32 13.69 8.61 -4.43
N GLN A 33 13.61 9.49 -5.43
CA GLN A 33 13.44 9.08 -6.82
C GLN A 33 14.70 8.37 -7.38
N ALA A 34 15.91 8.82 -7.01
CA ALA A 34 17.17 8.12 -7.29
C ALA A 34 17.15 6.70 -6.71
N THR A 35 16.68 6.56 -5.47
CA THR A 35 16.57 5.27 -4.79
C THR A 35 15.52 4.37 -5.44
N MET A 36 14.39 4.94 -5.88
CA MET A 36 13.33 4.21 -6.60
C MET A 36 13.73 3.76 -8.02
N SER A 37 14.78 4.35 -8.60
CA SER A 37 15.32 3.96 -9.92
C SER A 37 16.64 3.18 -9.84
N CYS A 38 17.21 3.01 -8.64
CA CYS A 38 18.46 2.28 -8.46
C CYS A 38 18.24 0.76 -8.47
N THR A 39 19.22 0.01 -8.95
CA THR A 39 19.18 -1.46 -9.06
C THR A 39 20.02 -2.17 -7.99
N CYS A 40 20.57 -1.44 -7.01
CA CYS A 40 21.28 -2.06 -5.89
C CYS A 40 20.31 -2.86 -4.99
N GLU A 41 20.82 -3.89 -4.32
CA GLU A 41 20.01 -4.85 -3.56
C GLU A 41 19.07 -4.16 -2.55
N GLN A 42 19.60 -3.23 -1.75
CA GLN A 42 18.83 -2.50 -0.75
C GLN A 42 17.76 -1.59 -1.37
N ALA A 43 18.06 -0.94 -2.51
CA ALA A 43 17.08 -0.12 -3.22
C ALA A 43 15.95 -0.97 -3.82
N VAL A 44 16.29 -2.14 -4.36
CA VAL A 44 15.31 -3.07 -4.92
C VAL A 44 14.40 -3.62 -3.81
N GLU A 45 14.93 -3.96 -2.64
CA GLU A 45 14.10 -4.37 -1.50
C GLU A 45 13.20 -3.23 -1.02
N TYR A 46 13.72 -2.00 -0.88
CA TYR A 46 12.90 -0.83 -0.55
C TYR A 46 11.77 -0.57 -1.57
N GLN A 47 12.07 -0.69 -2.86
CA GLN A 47 11.07 -0.56 -3.93
C GLN A 47 9.98 -1.63 -3.80
N LYS A 48 10.36 -2.89 -3.55
CA LYS A 48 9.40 -3.99 -3.34
C LYS A 48 8.54 -3.74 -2.10
N GLU A 49 9.12 -3.30 -1.00
CA GLU A 49 8.38 -2.97 0.23
C GLU A 49 7.35 -1.86 -0.01
N LYS A 50 7.75 -0.77 -0.66
CA LYS A 50 6.85 0.34 -1.00
C LYS A 50 5.74 -0.10 -1.96
N GLN A 51 6.08 -0.87 -3.00
CA GLN A 51 5.08 -1.42 -3.92
C GLN A 51 4.10 -2.36 -3.22
N ARG A 52 4.54 -3.18 -2.26
CA ARG A 52 3.66 -4.04 -1.47
C ARG A 52 2.66 -3.22 -0.65
N LYS A 53 3.12 -2.16 -0.01
CA LYS A 53 2.27 -1.23 0.75
C LYS A 53 1.25 -0.56 -0.16
N GLU A 54 1.69 0.02 -1.28
CA GLU A 54 0.81 0.70 -2.24
C GLU A 54 -0.23 -0.27 -2.81
N LYS A 55 0.19 -1.50 -3.18
CA LYS A 55 -0.72 -2.55 -3.65
C LYS A 55 -1.75 -2.93 -2.60
N ALA A 56 -1.36 -3.03 -1.33
CA ALA A 56 -2.29 -3.31 -0.24
C ALA A 56 -3.31 -2.16 -0.06
N MET A 57 -2.87 -0.90 -0.13
CA MET A 57 -3.76 0.26 -0.11
C MET A 57 -4.75 0.27 -1.28
N GLN A 58 -4.29 -0.08 -2.48
CA GLN A 58 -5.14 -0.24 -3.66
C GLN A 58 -6.15 -1.38 -3.49
N ASN A 59 -5.72 -2.51 -2.92
CA ASN A 59 -6.63 -3.63 -2.62
C ASN A 59 -7.72 -3.24 -1.61
N VAL A 60 -7.39 -2.42 -0.59
CA VAL A 60 -8.39 -1.84 0.31
C VAL A 60 -9.39 -0.99 -0.48
N ALA A 61 -8.91 -0.13 -1.38
CA ALA A 61 -9.79 0.70 -2.20
C ALA A 61 -10.67 -0.15 -3.14
N ALA A 62 -10.13 -1.21 -3.73
CA ALA A 62 -10.84 -2.11 -4.64
C ALA A 62 -11.87 -3.01 -3.94
N LEU A 63 -11.64 -3.38 -2.67
CA LEU A 63 -12.54 -4.25 -1.92
C LEU A 63 -13.56 -3.49 -1.07
N PHE A 64 -13.23 -2.29 -0.61
CA PHE A 64 -14.05 -1.53 0.35
C PHE A 64 -14.25 -0.06 -0.03
N GLY A 65 -13.39 0.52 -0.86
CA GLY A 65 -13.43 1.95 -1.22
C GLY A 65 -14.21 2.23 -2.50
N GLU A 66 -13.92 3.38 -3.11
CA GLU A 66 -14.65 3.86 -4.30
C GLU A 66 -14.46 2.97 -5.53
N ALA A 67 -13.30 2.31 -5.64
CA ALA A 67 -13.01 1.36 -6.71
C ALA A 67 -13.75 0.02 -6.54
N ALA A 68 -14.40 -0.22 -5.39
CA ALA A 68 -15.26 -1.37 -5.20
C ALA A 68 -16.61 -1.19 -5.93
N ALA A 69 -17.24 -2.33 -6.25
CA ALA A 69 -18.61 -2.37 -6.76
C ALA A 69 -19.56 -1.60 -5.83
N PRO A 70 -20.57 -0.88 -6.34
CA PRO A 70 -21.44 0.00 -5.54
C PRO A 70 -22.03 -0.66 -4.29
N GLU A 71 -22.49 -1.91 -4.40
CA GLU A 71 -23.04 -2.72 -3.32
C GLU A 71 -22.02 -3.16 -2.26
N LYS A 72 -20.73 -3.04 -2.58
CA LYS A 72 -19.60 -3.39 -1.71
C LYS A 72 -18.96 -2.16 -1.06
N ARG A 73 -19.28 -0.94 -1.50
CA ARG A 73 -18.64 0.26 -0.95
C ARG A 73 -18.92 0.41 0.54
N CYS A 74 -17.86 0.68 1.29
CA CYS A 74 -17.91 1.06 2.69
C CYS A 74 -17.81 2.58 2.81
N SER A 75 -18.19 3.12 3.97
CA SER A 75 -17.99 4.53 4.24
C SER A 75 -16.50 4.88 4.26
N GLU A 76 -16.17 6.12 3.94
CA GLU A 76 -14.80 6.62 3.93
C GLU A 76 -14.09 6.39 5.28
N GLY A 77 -14.82 6.56 6.39
CA GLY A 77 -14.28 6.28 7.73
C GLY A 77 -13.81 4.83 7.92
N ILE A 78 -14.55 3.84 7.40
CA ILE A 78 -14.13 2.42 7.46
C ILE A 78 -12.91 2.20 6.57
N VAL A 79 -12.91 2.78 5.37
CA VAL A 79 -11.79 2.68 4.44
C VAL A 79 -10.52 3.27 5.05
N ASN A 80 -10.63 4.40 5.75
CA ASN A 80 -9.50 5.04 6.43
C ASN A 80 -8.94 4.19 7.58
N ILE A 81 -9.81 3.52 8.35
CA ILE A 81 -9.38 2.55 9.36
C ILE A 81 -8.61 1.40 8.71
N LEU A 82 -9.13 0.83 7.61
CA LEU A 82 -8.47 -0.26 6.90
C LEU A 82 -7.11 0.16 6.33
N LYS A 83 -6.99 1.38 5.80
CA LYS A 83 -5.70 1.94 5.35
C LYS A 83 -4.72 2.13 6.51
N ALA A 84 -5.17 2.64 7.65
CA ALA A 84 -4.33 2.76 8.84
C ALA A 84 -3.83 1.38 9.34
N VAL A 85 -4.67 0.35 9.26
CA VAL A 85 -4.27 -1.03 9.56
C VAL A 85 -3.20 -1.53 8.60
N VAL A 86 -3.27 -1.22 7.29
CA VAL A 86 -2.21 -1.55 6.34
C VAL A 86 -0.89 -0.89 6.74
N GLU A 87 -0.92 0.37 7.20
CA GLU A 87 0.27 1.08 7.69
C GLU A 87 0.89 0.37 8.91
N GLU A 88 0.09 0.08 9.93
CA GLU A 88 0.56 -0.59 11.15
C GLU A 88 1.08 -2.01 10.89
N ILE A 89 0.51 -2.72 9.93
CA ILE A 89 1.03 -4.02 9.49
C ILE A 89 2.35 -3.85 8.73
N TYR A 90 2.44 -2.83 7.89
CA TYR A 90 3.64 -2.53 7.12
C TYR A 90 4.83 -2.12 8.01
N THR A 91 4.60 -1.30 9.03
CA THR A 91 5.62 -0.88 10.00
C THR A 91 5.99 -1.98 11.01
N GLY A 92 5.29 -3.12 10.97
CA GLY A 92 5.53 -4.25 11.86
C GLY A 92 4.88 -4.14 13.24
N GLY A 93 4.00 -3.16 13.45
CA GLY A 93 3.23 -3.02 14.69
C GLY A 93 2.15 -4.09 14.85
N LEU A 94 1.63 -4.64 13.75
CA LEU A 94 0.56 -5.64 13.74
C LEU A 94 0.85 -6.79 12.76
N ALA A 95 0.50 -8.03 13.13
CA ALA A 95 0.61 -9.19 12.23
C ALA A 95 -0.68 -9.43 11.41
N LYS A 96 -1.83 -9.28 12.06
CA LYS A 96 -3.15 -9.51 11.46
C LYS A 96 -4.22 -8.72 12.21
N VAL A 97 -5.17 -8.17 11.46
CA VAL A 97 -6.37 -7.53 11.98
C VAL A 97 -7.60 -8.12 11.28
N THR A 98 -8.69 -8.25 12.02
CA THR A 98 -9.98 -8.69 11.47
C THR A 98 -11.09 -7.80 12.02
N LEU A 99 -11.81 -7.13 11.13
CA LEU A 99 -12.93 -6.25 11.46
C LEU A 99 -14.23 -6.88 10.99
N ASN A 100 -15.21 -6.97 11.90
CA ASN A 100 -16.56 -7.37 11.55
C ASN A 100 -17.38 -6.11 11.24
N LEU A 101 -17.80 -5.97 9.99
CA LEU A 101 -18.62 -4.86 9.51
C LEU A 101 -20.10 -5.25 9.59
N ARG A 102 -20.98 -4.23 9.58
CA ARG A 102 -22.42 -4.46 9.48
C ARG A 102 -22.76 -5.14 8.15
N GLY A 103 -23.86 -5.90 8.11
CA GLY A 103 -24.31 -6.60 6.91
C GLY A 103 -23.63 -7.95 6.67
N GLY A 104 -22.98 -8.53 7.69
CA GLY A 104 -22.35 -9.85 7.57
C GLY A 104 -21.05 -9.85 6.75
N VAL A 105 -20.45 -8.67 6.58
CA VAL A 105 -19.17 -8.47 5.91
C VAL A 105 -18.04 -8.50 6.95
N LYS A 106 -16.94 -9.15 6.62
CA LYS A 106 -15.73 -9.19 7.44
C LYS A 106 -14.55 -8.75 6.58
N ALA A 107 -13.73 -7.85 7.12
CA ALA A 107 -12.46 -7.45 6.53
C ALA A 107 -11.31 -8.09 7.29
N SER A 108 -10.36 -8.69 6.60
CA SER A 108 -9.16 -9.31 7.20
C SER A 108 -7.93 -8.75 6.48
N ILE A 109 -6.99 -8.21 7.24
CA ILE A 109 -5.72 -7.70 6.72
C ILE A 109 -4.59 -8.39 7.48
N SER A 110 -3.63 -8.98 6.76
CA SER A 110 -2.54 -9.72 7.39
C SER A 110 -1.27 -9.69 6.55
N GLN A 111 -0.12 -9.83 7.18
CA GLN A 111 1.15 -10.03 6.49
C GLN A 111 1.53 -11.51 6.48
N ASN A 112 2.00 -12.02 5.34
CA ASN A 112 2.56 -13.36 5.24
C ASN A 112 4.07 -13.37 5.60
N SER A 113 4.66 -14.58 5.70
CA SER A 113 6.09 -14.74 6.00
C SER A 113 7.04 -14.18 4.94
N LYS A 114 6.53 -13.81 3.75
CA LYS A 114 7.30 -13.18 2.66
C LYS A 114 7.17 -11.64 2.68
N GLY A 115 6.45 -11.08 3.65
CA GLY A 115 6.21 -9.65 3.77
C GLY A 115 5.08 -9.11 2.88
N GLU A 116 4.35 -9.96 2.18
CA GLU A 116 3.19 -9.54 1.38
C GLU A 116 1.97 -9.31 2.29
N ILE A 117 1.28 -8.19 2.06
CA ILE A 117 0.09 -7.81 2.81
C ILE A 117 -1.15 -8.28 2.04
N ASN A 118 -1.89 -9.21 2.65
CA ASN A 118 -3.16 -9.72 2.15
C ASN A 118 -4.31 -8.87 2.69
N VAL A 119 -5.23 -8.49 1.80
CA VAL A 119 -6.46 -7.79 2.12
C VAL A 119 -7.62 -8.65 1.64
N GLU A 120 -8.48 -9.07 2.56
CA GLU A 120 -9.56 -10.00 2.31
C GLU A 120 -10.89 -9.40 2.73
N ARG A 121 -11.91 -9.68 1.92
CA ARG A 121 -13.31 -9.38 2.21
C ARG A 121 -14.10 -10.69 2.19
N THR A 122 -14.77 -11.00 3.29
CA THR A 122 -15.68 -12.14 3.40
C THR A 122 -17.10 -11.64 3.57
N GLU A 123 -18.03 -12.16 2.77
CA GLU A 123 -19.46 -11.87 2.89
C GLU A 123 -20.19 -13.15 3.28
N THR A 124 -20.88 -13.13 4.41
CA THR A 124 -21.58 -14.32 4.93
C THR A 124 -23.09 -14.16 4.80
N LYS A 125 -23.74 -15.08 4.07
CA LYS A 125 -25.21 -15.23 4.10
C LYS A 125 -25.57 -16.24 5.17
N LYS A 126 -26.14 -15.78 6.29
CA LYS A 126 -26.67 -16.66 7.33
C LYS A 126 -28.09 -17.08 6.97
N GLN A 127 -28.33 -18.38 6.79
CA GLN A 127 -29.66 -18.98 6.80
C GLN A 127 -29.86 -19.68 8.14
N LYS A 128 -31.00 -19.43 8.78
CA LYS A 128 -31.45 -20.17 9.97
C LYS A 128 -32.75 -20.85 9.62
N LEU A 129 -32.77 -22.17 9.73
CA LEU A 129 -34.00 -22.94 9.79
C LEU A 129 -34.30 -23.13 11.29
N THR A 130 -35.43 -22.61 11.73
CA THR A 130 -36.00 -22.90 13.05
C THR A 130 -37.13 -23.91 12.85
N GLU A 131 -37.22 -24.89 13.75
CA GLU A 131 -38.38 -25.78 13.88
C GLU A 131 -39.65 -24.98 14.22
#